data_AF-A0A5C3EEX4-F1
#
_entry.id   AF-A0A5C3EEX4-F1
#
_cell.length_a   1.000
_cell.length_b   1.000
_cell.length_c   1.000
_cell.angle_alpha   90.00
_cell.angle_beta   90.00
_cell.angle_gamma   90.00
#
_symmetry.space_group_name_H-M   'P 1'
#
loop_
_entity.id
_entity.type
_entity.pdbx_description
1 polymer ?
#
loop_
_entity_poly.entity_id
_entity_poly.type
_entity_poly.pdbx_seq_one_letter_code
_entity_poly.pdbx_strand_id
1 'polypeptide(L)'
;MSSAGPSSSVAPAIRPSQNRIDGSGPGSSSSSRPRTDKRRAANLLRDYYGLSSDSSSTPQSPSIGDEAGTSDVLNPQVDLHSLLRSNSLSVLLGKESELIVQIRELDGERQSLVYNHHHELVAASDTIRNMKNRSESLDPSLDSLKSSFETMSNLSSHLEVLRSSSSKAAKESSSDGIDSLHDLEPIVTLPATLSDLIECRFTSDILTAKADAAEPDVEARKAGLAQAEHLWGTMEPVLAAWTDAGVAGVREIAAECRGLLKEGRKTVEFSAPTRV
;
A
#
# COMPACT_ATOMS: atom_id res chain seq x y z
N MET A 1 -67.02 50.40 14.56
CA MET A 1 -67.79 50.74 13.34
C MET A 1 -67.22 49.91 12.20
N SER A 2 -68.07 49.11 11.58
CA SER A 2 -67.82 48.18 10.49
C SER A 2 -67.68 48.90 9.16
N SER A 3 -66.86 48.38 8.23
CA SER A 3 -67.29 47.94 6.88
C SER A 3 -66.10 47.68 5.95
N ALA A 4 -66.21 46.62 5.16
CA ALA A 4 -65.21 46.03 4.28
C ALA A 4 -65.42 46.35 2.78
N GLY A 5 -64.31 46.39 2.01
CA GLY A 5 -64.14 46.03 0.57
C GLY A 5 -64.76 46.91 -0.54
N PRO A 6 -64.49 46.67 -1.86
CA PRO A 6 -63.54 45.72 -2.49
C PRO A 6 -62.78 46.20 -3.79
N SER A 7 -62.01 45.29 -4.41
CA SER A 7 -61.60 45.18 -5.85
C SER A 7 -60.40 46.01 -6.38
N SER A 8 -59.55 45.56 -7.32
CA SER A 8 -59.22 44.24 -7.90
C SER A 8 -57.96 44.35 -8.81
N SER A 9 -57.11 43.33 -8.77
CA SER A 9 -56.37 42.63 -9.86
C SER A 9 -55.66 43.41 -11.00
N VAL A 10 -54.34 43.20 -11.16
CA VAL A 10 -53.71 42.55 -12.35
C VAL A 10 -52.33 42.00 -11.92
N ALA A 11 -52.07 40.72 -12.21
CA ALA A 11 -50.76 40.06 -12.11
C ALA A 11 -50.36 39.52 -13.49
N PRO A 12 -49.05 39.43 -13.83
CA PRO A 12 -48.60 38.55 -14.89
C PRO A 12 -47.94 37.29 -14.31
N ALA A 13 -48.40 36.13 -14.79
CA ALA A 13 -47.85 34.82 -14.51
C ALA A 13 -47.06 34.31 -15.73
N ILE A 14 -45.82 33.83 -15.55
CA ILE A 14 -45.19 32.85 -16.46
C ILE A 14 -44.42 31.82 -15.60
N ARG A 15 -44.62 30.55 -15.98
CA ARG A 15 -44.45 29.30 -15.22
C ARG A 15 -43.01 28.78 -15.13
N PRO A 16 -42.72 27.90 -14.14
CA PRO A 16 -41.56 27.01 -14.12
C PRO A 16 -41.86 25.71 -14.90
N SER A 17 -40.92 25.26 -15.73
CA SER A 17 -40.98 23.94 -16.38
C SER A 17 -40.10 22.95 -15.61
N GLN A 18 -40.76 22.00 -14.96
CA GLN A 18 -40.17 20.77 -14.43
C GLN A 18 -39.74 19.86 -15.59
N ASN A 19 -38.61 19.18 -15.44
CA ASN A 19 -38.50 17.81 -15.94
C ASN A 19 -37.78 16.96 -14.89
N ARG A 20 -38.55 16.08 -14.24
CA ARG A 20 -38.08 15.01 -13.36
C ARG A 20 -38.02 13.73 -14.19
N ILE A 21 -36.94 12.97 -14.06
CA ILE A 21 -36.95 11.52 -14.26
C ILE A 21 -36.11 10.90 -13.14
N ASP A 22 -36.70 9.92 -12.46
CA ASP A 22 -36.22 9.20 -11.29
C ASP A 22 -35.12 8.16 -11.60
N GLY A 23 -34.19 8.01 -10.65
CA GLY A 23 -33.68 6.75 -10.08
C GLY A 23 -33.04 5.66 -10.95
N SER A 24 -31.73 5.40 -10.74
CA SER A 24 -31.17 4.06 -10.45
C SER A 24 -29.66 4.12 -10.12
N GLY A 25 -29.24 3.31 -9.14
CA GLY A 25 -27.85 3.12 -8.69
C GLY A 25 -26.98 2.25 -9.63
N PRO A 26 -25.81 1.79 -9.16
CA PRO A 26 -24.52 1.90 -9.83
C PRO A 26 -24.28 0.85 -10.91
N GLY A 27 -23.79 1.29 -12.07
CA GLY A 27 -23.36 0.43 -13.17
C GLY A 27 -21.94 0.77 -13.58
N SER A 28 -20.99 -0.05 -13.11
CA SER A 28 -19.66 -0.19 -13.70
C SER A 28 -19.82 -0.55 -15.18
N SER A 29 -19.65 0.42 -16.05
CA SER A 29 -19.42 0.18 -17.47
C SER A 29 -18.01 0.65 -17.80
N SER A 30 -17.12 -0.32 -17.93
CA SER A 30 -15.84 -0.19 -18.60
C SER A 30 -16.09 0.21 -20.06
N SER A 31 -16.31 1.49 -20.31
CA SER A 31 -16.26 2.01 -21.67
C SER A 31 -14.79 2.20 -22.02
N SER A 32 -14.34 1.40 -22.98
CA SER A 32 -13.07 1.56 -23.66
C SER A 32 -13.05 2.96 -24.32
N ARG A 33 -12.52 3.95 -23.58
CA ARG A 33 -12.28 5.30 -24.13
C ARG A 33 -11.48 5.17 -25.43
N PRO A 34 -11.88 5.88 -26.50
CA PRO A 34 -11.20 5.75 -27.77
C PRO A 34 -9.75 6.20 -27.59
N ARG A 35 -8.80 5.37 -28.07
CA ARG A 35 -7.34 5.57 -27.93
C ARG A 35 -6.88 6.94 -28.47
N THR A 36 -7.73 7.60 -29.26
CA THR A 36 -7.58 8.94 -29.80
C THR A 36 -7.61 10.04 -28.74
N ASP A 37 -8.45 9.94 -27.71
CA ASP A 37 -8.56 10.97 -26.66
C ASP A 37 -7.32 10.98 -25.78
N LYS A 38 -6.75 9.80 -25.52
CA LYS A 38 -5.51 9.67 -24.75
C LYS A 38 -4.33 10.23 -25.52
N ARG A 39 -4.29 10.04 -26.84
CA ARG A 39 -3.30 10.68 -27.74
C ARG A 39 -3.51 12.19 -27.84
N ARG A 40 -4.76 12.66 -27.89
CA ARG A 40 -5.09 14.10 -27.95
C ARG A 40 -4.71 14.82 -26.66
N ALA A 41 -5.02 14.23 -25.51
CA ALA A 41 -4.61 14.75 -24.20
C ALA A 41 -3.09 14.72 -24.02
N ALA A 42 -2.42 13.65 -24.46
CA ALA A 42 -0.96 13.56 -24.40
C ALA A 42 -0.29 14.61 -25.30
N ASN A 43 -0.82 14.85 -26.51
CA ASN A 43 -0.31 15.89 -27.40
C ASN A 43 -0.57 17.30 -26.84
N LEU A 44 -1.76 17.55 -26.28
CA LEU A 44 -2.08 18.83 -25.64
C LEU A 44 -1.14 19.15 -24.47
N LEU A 45 -0.84 18.14 -23.64
CA LEU A 45 0.14 18.27 -22.56
C LEU A 45 1.56 18.47 -23.11
N ARG A 46 1.93 17.75 -24.16
CA ARG A 46 3.23 17.89 -24.82
C ARG A 46 3.44 19.31 -25.37
N ASP A 47 2.38 19.90 -25.92
CA ASP A 47 2.38 21.26 -26.44
C ASP A 47 2.40 22.30 -25.31
N TYR A 48 1.70 22.05 -24.19
CA TYR A 48 1.74 22.91 -23.00
C TYR A 48 3.13 22.96 -22.33
N TYR A 49 3.86 21.84 -22.35
CA TYR A 49 5.21 21.75 -21.78
C TYR A 49 6.33 21.97 -22.82
N GLY A 50 6.00 22.38 -24.06
CA GLY A 50 6.99 22.72 -25.08
C GLY A 50 7.90 21.56 -25.53
N LEU A 51 7.48 20.32 -25.33
CA LEU A 51 8.26 19.10 -25.62
C LEU A 51 8.25 18.72 -27.12
N SER A 52 7.51 19.45 -27.96
CA SER A 52 7.49 19.28 -29.41
C SER A 52 8.71 19.98 -30.04
N SER A 53 9.87 19.35 -29.97
CA SER A 53 11.09 19.77 -30.66
C SER A 53 11.05 19.38 -32.13
N ASP A 54 10.48 20.22 -32.99
CA ASP A 54 11.10 20.72 -34.25
C ASP A 54 10.11 21.66 -34.99
N SER A 55 10.64 22.65 -35.69
CA SER A 55 9.98 23.58 -36.63
C SER A 55 9.08 24.71 -36.10
N SER A 56 9.70 25.89 -35.98
CA SER A 56 9.21 27.23 -36.39
C SER A 56 7.71 27.38 -36.73
N SER A 57 6.88 27.68 -35.72
CA SER A 57 5.75 28.62 -35.85
C SER A 57 5.17 28.85 -34.47
N THR A 58 5.45 30.01 -33.89
CA THR A 58 4.92 30.47 -32.61
C THR A 58 3.44 30.88 -32.73
N PRO A 59 2.52 30.29 -31.96
CA PRO A 59 1.46 31.05 -31.34
C PRO A 59 1.94 31.43 -29.93
N GLN A 60 2.02 32.73 -29.68
CA GLN A 60 2.47 33.30 -28.41
C GLN A 60 1.62 32.77 -27.24
N SER A 61 2.28 32.08 -26.31
CA SER A 61 1.84 31.93 -24.92
C SER A 61 2.50 33.06 -24.11
N PRO A 62 1.83 33.71 -23.15
CA PRO A 62 2.45 34.74 -22.32
C PRO A 62 3.42 34.06 -21.34
N SER A 63 4.68 34.02 -21.72
CA SER A 63 5.79 33.72 -20.83
C SER A 63 5.85 34.79 -19.73
N ILE A 64 5.47 34.42 -18.51
CA ILE A 64 5.88 35.13 -17.28
C ILE A 64 7.36 34.77 -17.07
N GLY A 65 8.23 35.41 -17.85
CA GLY A 65 9.65 35.51 -17.55
C GLY A 65 9.88 36.75 -16.70
N ASP A 66 10.82 36.65 -15.77
CA ASP A 66 11.24 37.69 -14.83
C ASP A 66 11.56 39.03 -15.53
N GLU A 67 10.55 39.87 -15.70
CA GLU A 67 10.66 41.24 -16.18
C GLU A 67 10.57 42.19 -14.97
N ALA A 68 11.65 42.28 -14.20
CA ALA A 68 11.88 43.34 -13.21
C ALA A 68 12.11 44.73 -13.87
N GLY A 69 11.45 45.00 -15.00
CA GLY A 69 11.64 46.19 -15.84
C GLY A 69 10.37 46.78 -16.47
N THR A 70 9.19 46.21 -16.25
CA THR A 70 7.95 46.70 -16.90
C THR A 70 7.21 47.81 -16.15
N SER A 71 7.75 48.28 -15.02
CA SER A 71 7.19 49.43 -14.28
C SER A 71 7.12 50.71 -15.12
N ASP A 72 7.90 50.82 -16.19
CA ASP A 72 8.01 52.04 -17.01
C ASP A 72 7.00 52.08 -18.17
N VAL A 73 6.31 50.96 -18.47
CA VAL A 73 5.28 50.91 -19.52
C VAL A 73 3.93 51.45 -19.01
N LEU A 74 3.78 51.59 -17.69
CA LEU A 74 2.54 52.02 -17.04
C LEU A 74 2.46 53.53 -16.77
N ASN A 75 3.56 54.26 -16.98
CA ASN A 75 3.57 55.71 -16.88
C ASN A 75 3.83 56.32 -18.26
N PRO A 76 2.80 56.47 -19.11
CA PRO A 76 2.91 57.46 -20.16
C PRO A 76 3.14 58.80 -19.45
N GLN A 77 4.37 59.32 -19.48
CA GLN A 77 4.62 60.71 -19.12
C GLN A 77 3.94 61.57 -20.18
N VAL A 78 2.63 61.75 -20.00
CA VAL A 78 1.81 62.64 -20.80
C VAL A 78 2.30 64.05 -20.49
N ASP A 79 3.01 64.66 -21.45
CA ASP A 79 3.47 66.03 -21.32
C ASP A 79 2.27 67.00 -21.39
N LEU A 80 1.74 67.31 -20.20
CA LEU A 80 0.61 68.22 -20.02
C LEU A 80 0.94 69.63 -20.53
N HIS A 81 2.20 70.06 -20.46
CA HIS A 81 2.61 71.39 -20.93
C HIS A 81 2.54 71.49 -22.45
N SER A 82 2.95 70.43 -23.15
CA SER A 82 2.80 70.34 -24.61
C SER A 82 1.31 70.32 -25.01
N LEU A 83 0.49 69.53 -24.31
CA LEU A 83 -0.96 69.43 -24.57
C LEU A 83 -1.71 70.76 -24.37
N LEU A 84 -1.38 71.50 -23.31
CA LEU A 84 -1.95 72.81 -23.01
C LEU A 84 -1.56 73.86 -24.06
N ARG A 85 -0.39 73.72 -24.69
CA ARG A 85 0.10 74.64 -25.71
C ARG A 85 -0.46 74.32 -27.10
N SER A 86 -0.75 73.05 -27.40
CA SER A 86 -1.18 72.59 -28.72
C SER A 86 -2.70 72.47 -28.89
N ASN A 87 -3.49 72.34 -27.81
CA ASN A 87 -4.94 72.12 -27.89
C ASN A 87 -5.73 73.31 -27.33
N SER A 88 -6.93 73.55 -27.87
CA SER A 88 -7.87 74.53 -27.32
C SER A 88 -8.59 73.98 -26.08
N LEU A 89 -9.01 74.88 -25.19
CA LEU A 89 -9.68 74.54 -23.94
C LEU A 89 -10.94 73.68 -24.14
N SER A 90 -11.73 73.95 -25.18
CA SER A 90 -12.95 73.17 -25.49
C SER A 90 -12.65 71.71 -25.85
N VAL A 91 -11.55 71.46 -26.58
CA VAL A 91 -11.09 70.11 -26.89
C VAL A 91 -10.60 69.40 -25.63
N LEU A 92 -9.93 70.13 -24.73
CA LEU A 92 -9.46 69.56 -23.46
C LEU A 92 -10.62 69.18 -22.54
N LEU A 93 -11.64 70.03 -22.40
CA LEU A 93 -12.84 69.73 -21.61
C LEU A 93 -13.67 68.59 -22.22
N GLY A 94 -13.74 68.51 -23.55
CA GLY A 94 -14.38 67.38 -24.24
C GLY A 94 -13.67 66.05 -23.92
N LYS A 95 -12.34 66.06 -24.00
CA LYS A 95 -11.50 64.90 -23.63
C LYS A 95 -11.61 64.56 -22.14
N GLU A 96 -11.68 65.55 -21.25
CA GLU A 96 -11.90 65.32 -19.82
C GLU A 96 -13.23 64.61 -19.59
N SER A 97 -14.32 65.10 -20.19
CA SER A 97 -15.62 64.46 -20.08
C SER A 97 -15.62 63.03 -20.63
N GLU A 98 -14.91 62.79 -21.73
CA GLU A 98 -14.75 61.46 -22.32
C GLU A 98 -13.98 60.52 -21.38
N LEU A 99 -12.86 60.98 -20.83
CA LEU A 99 -12.05 60.21 -19.87
C LEU A 99 -12.85 59.89 -18.60
N ILE A 100 -13.66 60.82 -18.10
CA ILE A 100 -14.53 60.56 -16.94
C ILE A 100 -15.53 59.42 -17.25
N VAL A 101 -16.07 59.36 -18.47
CA VAL A 101 -16.96 58.26 -18.88
C VAL A 101 -16.17 56.95 -18.97
N GLN A 102 -15.00 56.96 -19.62
CA GLN A 102 -14.14 55.78 -19.73
C GLN A 102 -13.68 55.24 -18.37
N ILE A 103 -13.35 56.11 -17.41
CA ILE A 103 -12.97 55.70 -16.05
C ILE A 103 -14.14 54.98 -15.35
N ARG A 104 -15.37 55.48 -15.52
CA ARG A 104 -16.56 54.84 -14.94
C ARG A 104 -16.87 53.51 -15.60
N GLU A 105 -16.70 53.43 -16.91
CA GLU A 105 -16.85 52.18 -17.67
C GLU A 105 -15.82 51.14 -17.22
N LEU A 106 -14.54 51.51 -17.14
CA LEU A 106 -13.46 50.65 -16.65
C LEU A 106 -13.68 50.18 -15.21
N ASP A 107 -14.19 51.04 -14.32
CA ASP A 107 -14.52 50.61 -12.96
C ASP A 107 -15.68 49.61 -12.93
N GLY A 108 -16.68 49.81 -13.81
CA GLY A 108 -17.76 48.85 -14.03
C GLY A 108 -17.26 47.50 -14.55
N GLU A 109 -16.37 47.50 -15.53
CA GLU A 109 -15.72 46.30 -16.07
C GLU A 109 -14.87 45.58 -15.01
N ARG A 110 -14.06 46.34 -14.25
CA ARG A 110 -13.25 45.81 -13.14
C ARG A 110 -14.15 45.12 -12.11
N GLN A 111 -15.25 45.77 -11.72
CA GLN A 111 -16.17 45.23 -10.74
C GLN A 111 -16.90 43.99 -11.27
N SER A 112 -17.31 43.99 -12.54
CA SER A 112 -17.87 42.83 -13.22
C SER A 112 -16.89 41.65 -13.26
N LEU A 113 -15.63 41.91 -13.61
CA LEU A 113 -14.58 40.88 -13.65
C LEU A 113 -14.37 40.25 -12.28
N VAL A 114 -14.27 41.07 -11.23
CA VAL A 114 -14.16 40.61 -9.85
C VAL A 114 -15.39 39.79 -9.48
N TYR A 115 -16.61 40.26 -9.70
CA TYR A 115 -17.79 39.47 -9.33
C TYR A 115 -17.91 38.15 -10.09
N ASN A 116 -17.62 38.13 -11.39
CA ASN A 116 -17.72 36.94 -12.22
C ASN A 116 -16.63 35.91 -11.89
N HIS A 117 -15.41 36.34 -11.58
CA HIS A 117 -14.26 35.44 -11.45
C HIS A 117 -13.73 35.31 -10.01
N HIS A 118 -14.23 36.07 -9.03
CA HIS A 118 -13.74 36.01 -7.66
C HIS A 118 -13.88 34.62 -7.05
N HIS A 119 -14.98 33.90 -7.33
CA HIS A 119 -15.11 32.53 -6.85
C HIS A 119 -14.04 31.60 -7.45
N GLU A 120 -13.55 31.86 -8.67
CA GLU A 120 -12.54 31.04 -9.33
C GLU A 120 -11.17 31.31 -8.72
N LEU A 121 -10.86 32.58 -8.43
CA LEU A 121 -9.65 32.96 -7.72
C LEU A 121 -9.60 32.37 -6.32
N VAL A 122 -10.72 32.39 -5.60
CA VAL A 122 -10.83 31.75 -4.28
C VAL A 122 -10.68 30.23 -4.41
N ALA A 123 -11.38 29.58 -5.34
CA ALA A 123 -11.28 28.14 -5.54
C ALA A 123 -9.88 27.69 -5.98
N ALA A 124 -9.20 28.48 -6.82
CA ALA A 124 -7.81 28.23 -7.21
C ALA A 124 -6.87 28.38 -6.01
N SER A 125 -7.07 29.42 -5.19
CA SER A 125 -6.31 29.63 -3.95
C SER A 125 -6.49 28.48 -2.97
N ASP A 126 -7.73 28.00 -2.79
CA ASP A 126 -8.04 26.83 -1.97
C ASP A 126 -7.41 25.55 -2.52
N THR A 127 -7.39 25.39 -3.85
CA THR A 127 -6.74 24.26 -4.51
C THR A 127 -5.24 24.28 -4.26
N ILE A 128 -4.59 25.44 -4.40
CA ILE A 128 -3.15 25.61 -4.10
C ILE A 128 -2.87 25.29 -2.64
N ARG A 129 -3.70 25.81 -1.71
CA ARG A 129 -3.57 25.52 -0.28
C ARG A 129 -3.71 24.03 0.03
N ASN A 130 -4.69 23.37 -0.58
CA ASN A 130 -4.91 21.94 -0.41
C ASN A 130 -3.77 21.11 -1.01
N MET A 131 -3.24 21.50 -2.17
CA MET A 131 -2.04 20.88 -2.76
C MET A 131 -0.83 21.02 -1.84
N LYS A 132 -0.61 22.21 -1.26
CA LYS A 132 0.46 22.46 -0.29
C LYS A 132 0.34 21.55 0.94
N ASN A 133 -0.84 21.50 1.56
CA ASN A 133 -1.08 20.66 2.73
C ASN A 133 -0.87 19.17 2.40
N ARG A 134 -1.28 18.71 1.21
CA ARG A 134 -1.05 17.35 0.75
C ARG A 134 0.45 17.05 0.57
N SER A 135 1.21 18.00 0.02
CA SER A 135 2.67 17.88 -0.09
C SER A 135 3.33 17.77 1.28
N GLU A 136 2.98 18.66 2.21
CA GLU A 136 3.52 18.64 3.58
C GLU A 136 3.13 17.35 4.33
N SER A 137 1.95 16.79 4.06
CA SER A 137 1.53 15.51 4.66
C SER A 137 2.29 14.29 4.11
N LEU A 138 2.91 14.42 2.93
CA LEU A 138 3.70 13.34 2.32
C LEU A 138 5.10 13.24 2.95
N ASP A 139 5.66 14.35 3.42
CA ASP A 139 6.98 14.42 4.05
C ASP A 139 7.20 13.39 5.18
N PRO A 140 6.31 13.26 6.20
CA PRO A 140 6.49 12.26 7.25
C PRO A 140 6.41 10.82 6.73
N SER A 141 5.62 10.58 5.66
CA SER A 141 5.53 9.26 5.05
C SER A 141 6.83 8.91 4.31
N LEU A 142 7.46 9.89 3.64
CA LEU A 142 8.76 9.73 3.02
C LEU A 142 9.87 9.52 4.06
N ASP A 143 9.82 10.22 5.18
CA ASP A 143 10.81 10.05 6.26
C ASP A 143 10.67 8.69 6.96
N SER A 144 9.43 8.21 7.17
CA SER A 144 9.18 6.84 7.64
C SER A 144 9.72 5.79 6.67
N LEU A 145 9.50 5.98 5.36
CA LEU A 145 10.04 5.09 4.33
C LEU A 145 11.58 5.10 4.32
N LYS A 146 12.22 6.26 4.42
CA LYS A 146 13.69 6.38 4.54
C LYS A 146 14.20 5.62 5.77
N SER A 147 13.55 5.78 6.93
CA SER A 147 13.93 5.05 8.14
C SER A 147 13.77 3.53 7.96
N SER A 148 12.69 3.07 7.31
CA SER A 148 12.53 1.66 6.98
C SER A 148 13.64 1.14 6.06
N PHE A 149 14.07 1.93 5.07
CA PHE A 149 15.16 1.56 4.18
C PHE A 149 16.51 1.53 4.89
N GLU A 150 16.76 2.47 5.80
CA GLU A 150 17.95 2.48 6.64
C GLU A 150 18.00 1.25 7.57
N THR A 151 16.88 0.90 8.21
CA THR A 151 16.82 -0.33 9.03
C THR A 151 17.00 -1.59 8.20
N MET A 152 16.39 -1.68 7.02
CA MET A 152 16.60 -2.81 6.09
C MET A 152 18.06 -2.88 5.63
N SER A 153 18.68 -1.74 5.30
CA SER A 153 20.08 -1.67 4.89
C SER A 153 21.02 -2.10 6.02
N ASN A 154 20.76 -1.66 7.26
CA ASN A 154 21.50 -2.06 8.44
C ASN A 154 21.34 -3.56 8.76
N LEU A 155 20.11 -4.10 8.68
CA LEU A 155 19.88 -5.53 8.84
C LEU A 155 20.59 -6.34 7.75
N SER A 156 20.54 -5.88 6.49
CA SER A 156 21.23 -6.52 5.38
C SER A 156 22.75 -6.53 5.58
N SER A 157 23.35 -5.41 6.00
CA SER A 157 24.78 -5.34 6.27
C SER A 157 25.17 -6.22 7.45
N HIS A 158 24.35 -6.26 8.51
CA HIS A 158 24.57 -7.14 9.66
C HIS A 158 24.49 -8.62 9.28
N LEU A 159 23.53 -9.01 8.44
CA LEU A 159 23.45 -10.37 7.89
C LEU A 159 24.66 -10.72 7.02
N GLU A 160 25.18 -9.78 6.25
CA GLU A 160 26.39 -9.99 5.44
C GLU A 160 27.64 -10.14 6.31
N VAL A 161 27.74 -9.41 7.42
CA VAL A 161 28.78 -9.62 8.44
C VAL A 161 28.65 -11.01 9.09
N LEU A 162 27.45 -11.43 9.47
CA LEU A 162 27.22 -12.77 10.04
C LEU A 162 27.54 -13.88 9.02
N ARG A 163 27.16 -13.72 7.76
CA ARG A 163 27.44 -14.67 6.68
C ARG A 163 28.93 -14.72 6.34
N SER A 164 29.61 -13.58 6.31
CA SER A 164 31.07 -13.53 6.11
C SER A 164 31.83 -14.10 7.31
N SER A 165 31.33 -13.94 8.55
CA SER A 165 31.86 -14.60 9.73
C SER A 165 31.65 -16.12 9.71
N SER A 166 30.46 -16.59 9.32
CA SER A 166 30.15 -18.02 9.18
C SER A 166 30.98 -18.69 8.07
N SER A 167 31.17 -18.02 6.92
CA SER A 167 32.01 -18.54 5.84
C SER A 167 33.52 -18.49 6.15
N LYS A 168 33.97 -17.60 7.04
CA LYS A 168 35.33 -17.65 7.60
C LYS A 168 35.51 -18.85 8.55
N ALA A 169 34.54 -19.10 9.43
CA ALA A 169 34.54 -20.31 10.28
C ALA A 169 34.50 -21.61 9.43
N ALA A 170 33.71 -21.64 8.35
CA ALA A 170 33.65 -22.80 7.45
C ALA A 170 34.92 -23.01 6.60
N LYS A 171 35.74 -21.97 6.40
CA LYS A 171 37.04 -22.11 5.71
C LYS A 171 38.19 -22.54 6.63
N GLU A 172 38.03 -22.43 7.94
CA GLU A 172 39.01 -22.93 8.91
C GLU A 172 38.71 -24.36 9.38
N SER A 173 37.48 -24.87 9.16
CA SER A 173 37.07 -26.21 9.59
C SER A 173 37.08 -27.30 8.51
N SER A 174 37.57 -27.02 7.30
CA SER A 174 37.63 -28.02 6.20
C SER A 174 38.80 -29.01 6.36
N SER A 175 38.96 -29.58 7.56
CA SER A 175 39.75 -30.81 7.71
C SER A 175 39.29 -31.81 8.77
N ASP A 176 38.29 -31.56 9.64
CA ASP A 176 37.89 -32.60 10.64
C ASP A 176 36.53 -32.43 11.36
N GLY A 177 35.48 -31.90 10.70
CA GLY A 177 34.20 -31.62 11.34
C GLY A 177 33.07 -32.56 10.91
N ILE A 178 32.68 -33.48 11.79
CA ILE A 178 31.53 -34.40 11.66
C ILE A 178 30.25 -33.63 11.28
N ASP A 179 29.49 -34.14 10.31
CA ASP A 179 28.19 -33.62 9.87
C ASP A 179 27.19 -33.60 11.04
N SER A 180 27.26 -32.57 11.88
CA SER A 180 26.50 -32.47 13.13
C SER A 180 24.98 -32.46 12.91
N LEU A 181 24.52 -32.17 11.70
CA LEU A 181 23.12 -32.23 11.30
C LEU A 181 22.60 -33.67 11.16
N HIS A 182 23.45 -34.61 10.71
CA HIS A 182 23.08 -36.02 10.56
C HIS A 182 22.88 -36.69 11.93
N ASP A 183 23.65 -36.30 12.94
CA ASP A 183 23.56 -36.87 14.29
C ASP A 183 22.36 -36.32 15.09
N LEU A 184 21.80 -35.18 14.68
CA LEU A 184 20.64 -34.53 15.30
C LEU A 184 19.29 -35.05 14.76
N GLU A 185 19.26 -35.46 13.49
CA GLU A 185 18.07 -35.99 12.82
C GLU A 185 17.41 -37.18 13.54
N PRO A 186 18.12 -38.23 13.99
CA PRO A 186 17.49 -39.37 14.66
C PRO A 186 16.89 -39.02 16.02
N ILE A 187 17.38 -37.97 16.69
CA ILE A 187 16.91 -37.56 18.03
C ILE A 187 15.61 -36.78 17.93
N VAL A 188 15.50 -35.88 16.93
CA VAL A 188 14.30 -35.05 16.73
C VAL A 188 13.16 -35.87 16.12
N THR A 189 13.49 -36.89 15.31
CA THR A 189 12.49 -37.77 14.69
C THR A 189 12.05 -38.93 15.60
N LEU A 190 12.74 -39.16 16.73
CA LEU A 190 12.50 -40.26 17.65
C LEU A 190 11.02 -40.40 18.08
N PRO A 191 10.33 -39.35 18.57
CA PRO A 191 8.94 -39.48 18.99
C PRO A 191 8.00 -39.98 17.89
N ALA A 192 8.18 -39.49 16.66
CA ALA A 192 7.39 -39.90 15.50
C ALA A 192 7.70 -41.34 15.08
N THR A 193 8.98 -41.74 15.10
CA THR A 193 9.36 -43.13 14.79
C THR A 193 8.80 -44.12 15.81
N LEU A 194 8.76 -43.76 17.10
CA LEU A 194 8.15 -44.60 18.13
C LEU A 194 6.63 -44.68 17.97
N SER A 195 5.95 -43.58 17.65
CA SER A 195 4.50 -43.64 17.39
C SER A 195 4.18 -44.50 16.17
N ASP A 196 4.94 -44.36 15.08
CA ASP A 196 4.73 -45.14 13.85
C ASP A 196 4.97 -46.65 14.06
N LEU A 197 5.90 -47.04 14.94
CA LEU A 197 6.15 -48.44 15.30
C LEU A 197 5.07 -49.02 16.21
N ILE A 198 4.51 -48.21 17.13
CA ILE A 198 3.41 -48.62 18.02
C ILE A 198 2.09 -48.71 17.24
N GLU A 199 1.87 -47.83 16.28
CA GLU A 199 0.70 -47.83 15.40
C GLU A 199 0.81 -48.84 14.23
N CYS A 200 1.91 -49.59 14.15
CA CYS A 200 2.21 -50.55 13.08
C CYS A 200 2.14 -49.96 11.65
N ARG A 201 2.36 -48.65 11.52
CA ARG A 201 2.11 -47.92 10.28
C ARG A 201 3.23 -48.10 9.24
N PHE A 202 4.40 -48.59 9.65
CA PHE A 202 5.54 -48.86 8.78
C PHE A 202 5.64 -50.33 8.32
N THR A 203 5.01 -51.27 9.02
CA THR A 203 5.07 -52.71 8.71
C THR A 203 3.86 -53.24 7.95
N SER A 204 2.87 -52.39 7.66
CA SER A 204 1.70 -52.79 6.87
C SER A 204 2.05 -53.10 5.41
N ASP A 205 3.10 -52.47 4.87
CA ASP A 205 3.41 -52.60 3.44
C ASP A 205 4.16 -53.89 3.07
N ILE A 206 4.79 -54.57 4.03
CA ILE A 206 5.53 -55.83 3.77
C ILE A 206 4.68 -57.09 4.07
N LEU A 207 3.58 -56.97 4.82
CA LEU A 207 2.78 -58.13 5.26
C LEU A 207 1.40 -58.27 4.61
N THR A 208 1.05 -57.47 3.60
CA THR A 208 -0.20 -57.70 2.81
C THR A 208 -0.17 -58.97 1.96
N ALA A 209 0.89 -59.78 2.01
CA ALA A 209 1.01 -61.01 1.23
C ALA A 209 0.77 -62.33 2.00
N LYS A 210 0.38 -62.34 3.29
CA LYS A 210 0.08 -63.62 3.97
C LYS A 210 -0.98 -63.56 5.08
N ALA A 211 -2.19 -63.97 4.68
CA ALA A 211 -3.15 -64.85 5.37
C ALA A 211 -3.94 -64.35 6.60
N ASP A 212 -5.26 -64.43 6.43
CA ASP A 212 -6.29 -64.88 7.38
C ASP A 212 -5.81 -65.38 8.76
N ALA A 213 -6.10 -64.59 9.79
CA ALA A 213 -6.53 -64.99 11.13
C ALA A 213 -6.94 -63.71 11.88
N ALA A 214 -7.85 -63.79 12.87
CA ALA A 214 -8.29 -62.64 13.66
C ALA A 214 -7.46 -62.40 14.95
N GLU A 215 -6.34 -63.10 15.10
CA GLU A 215 -5.34 -63.00 16.20
C GLU A 215 -3.94 -62.40 15.82
N PRO A 216 -3.65 -61.82 14.62
CA PRO A 216 -2.33 -61.29 14.29
C PRO A 216 -2.15 -59.81 14.65
N ASP A 217 -3.23 -59.05 14.87
CA ASP A 217 -3.17 -57.60 15.15
C ASP A 217 -2.57 -57.30 16.53
N VAL A 218 -2.88 -58.14 17.53
CA VAL A 218 -2.37 -57.99 18.91
C VAL A 218 -0.89 -58.37 18.97
N GLU A 219 -0.48 -59.46 18.31
CA GLU A 219 0.93 -59.89 18.28
C GLU A 219 1.78 -58.96 17.41
N ALA A 220 1.23 -58.39 16.33
CA ALA A 220 1.90 -57.36 15.53
C ALA A 220 2.12 -56.07 16.32
N ARG A 221 1.13 -55.60 17.08
CA ARG A 221 1.27 -54.45 17.98
C ARG A 221 2.27 -54.72 19.12
N LYS A 222 2.26 -55.93 19.68
CA LYS A 222 3.23 -56.35 20.70
C LYS A 222 4.66 -56.43 20.13
N ALA A 223 4.82 -56.90 18.89
CA ALA A 223 6.10 -56.92 18.19
C ALA A 223 6.57 -55.51 17.81
N GLY A 224 5.66 -54.61 17.42
CA GLY A 224 5.94 -53.19 17.18
C GLY A 224 6.36 -52.46 18.46
N LEU A 225 5.68 -52.72 19.58
CA LEU A 225 6.06 -52.22 20.90
C LEU A 225 7.45 -52.72 21.33
N ALA A 226 7.76 -54.00 21.13
CA ALA A 226 9.08 -54.55 21.46
C ALA A 226 10.21 -53.90 20.62
N GLN A 227 9.95 -53.60 19.35
CA GLN A 227 10.89 -52.86 18.49
C GLN A 227 11.06 -51.40 18.92
N ALA A 228 9.96 -50.73 19.28
CA ALA A 228 9.99 -49.38 19.83
C ALA A 228 10.77 -49.30 21.15
N GLU A 229 10.60 -50.29 22.03
CA GLU A 229 11.36 -50.40 23.29
C GLU A 229 12.84 -50.65 23.05
N HIS A 230 13.19 -51.45 22.04
CA HIS A 230 14.58 -51.68 21.67
C HIS A 230 15.26 -50.40 21.16
N LEU A 231 14.59 -49.65 20.26
CA LEU A 231 15.09 -48.37 19.76
C LEU A 231 15.15 -47.29 20.86
N TRP A 232 14.19 -47.29 21.78
CA TRP A 232 14.29 -46.41 22.94
C TRP A 232 15.51 -46.75 23.80
N GLY A 233 15.80 -48.04 24.03
CA GLY A 233 16.96 -48.45 24.81
C GLY A 233 18.31 -48.06 24.19
N THR A 234 18.40 -47.96 22.86
CA THR A 234 19.62 -47.48 22.20
C THR A 234 19.80 -45.97 22.34
N MET A 235 18.69 -45.20 22.35
CA MET A 235 18.70 -43.73 22.34
C MET A 235 18.61 -43.10 23.74
N GLU A 236 18.09 -43.82 24.73
CA GLU A 236 18.00 -43.39 26.12
C GLU A 236 19.35 -42.89 26.71
N PRO A 237 20.50 -43.60 26.55
CA PRO A 237 21.77 -43.09 27.09
C PRO A 237 22.25 -41.83 26.40
N VAL A 238 21.91 -41.63 25.11
CA VAL A 238 22.26 -40.43 24.35
C VAL A 238 21.45 -39.24 24.87
N LEU A 239 20.13 -39.41 25.02
CA LEU A 239 19.26 -38.39 25.59
C LEU A 239 19.67 -38.06 27.03
N ALA A 240 20.06 -39.04 27.85
CA ALA A 240 20.54 -38.82 29.21
C ALA A 240 21.81 -37.96 29.25
N ALA A 241 22.80 -38.29 28.43
CA ALA A 241 24.02 -37.50 28.30
C ALA A 241 23.73 -36.05 27.85
N TRP A 242 22.73 -35.85 26.98
CA TRP A 242 22.33 -34.53 26.51
C TRP A 242 21.53 -33.75 27.55
N THR A 243 20.76 -34.45 28.40
CA THR A 243 20.09 -33.82 29.55
C THR A 243 21.09 -33.37 30.61
N ASP A 244 22.16 -34.15 30.84
CA ASP A 244 23.25 -33.79 31.76
C ASP A 244 24.09 -32.63 31.20
N ALA A 245 24.25 -32.57 29.87
CA ALA A 245 24.85 -31.44 29.18
C ALA A 245 23.95 -30.17 29.13
N GLY A 246 22.70 -30.26 29.60
CA GLY A 246 21.79 -29.12 29.72
C GLY A 246 21.14 -28.65 28.41
N VAL A 247 21.10 -29.49 27.37
CA VAL A 247 20.46 -29.15 26.08
C VAL A 247 18.96 -28.92 26.29
N ALA A 248 18.45 -27.77 25.82
CA ALA A 248 17.04 -27.39 25.95
C ALA A 248 16.14 -28.31 25.11
N GLY A 249 14.93 -28.62 25.60
CA GLY A 249 13.94 -29.45 24.89
C GLY A 249 14.16 -30.97 24.97
N VAL A 250 15.38 -31.46 25.18
CA VAL A 250 15.68 -32.90 25.24
C VAL A 250 14.94 -33.62 26.38
N ARG A 251 14.73 -32.93 27.52
CA ARG A 251 13.94 -33.45 28.64
C ARG A 251 12.47 -33.67 28.27
N GLU A 252 11.92 -32.80 27.43
CA GLU A 252 10.52 -32.88 26.97
C GLU A 252 10.37 -34.03 25.98
N ILE A 253 11.28 -34.13 25.01
CA ILE A 253 11.35 -35.25 24.05
C ILE A 253 11.46 -36.59 24.79
N ALA A 254 12.35 -36.69 25.79
CA ALA A 254 12.50 -37.90 26.58
C ALA A 254 11.26 -38.21 27.45
N ALA A 255 10.54 -37.19 27.94
CA ALA A 255 9.29 -37.37 28.66
C ALA A 255 8.16 -37.87 27.73
N GLU A 256 8.08 -37.32 26.53
CA GLU A 256 7.10 -37.67 25.51
C GLU A 256 7.28 -39.12 25.04
N CYS A 257 8.52 -39.53 24.72
CA CYS A 257 8.81 -40.90 24.29
C CYS A 257 8.50 -41.95 25.39
N ARG A 258 8.81 -41.64 26.66
CA ARG A 258 8.42 -42.49 27.79
C ARG A 258 6.89 -42.56 27.96
N GLY A 259 6.20 -41.46 27.68
CA GLY A 259 4.74 -41.41 27.65
C GLY A 259 4.16 -42.33 26.58
N LEU A 260 4.69 -42.27 25.36
CA LEU A 260 4.27 -43.11 24.24
C LEU A 260 4.47 -44.60 24.51
N LEU A 261 5.63 -45.01 25.04
CA LEU A 261 5.88 -46.41 25.40
C LEU A 261 4.96 -46.90 26.54
N LYS A 262 4.70 -46.04 27.53
CA LYS A 262 3.78 -46.38 28.63
C LYS A 262 2.34 -46.54 28.12
N GLU A 263 1.93 -45.71 27.17
CA GLU A 263 0.61 -45.81 26.55
C GLU A 263 0.51 -47.06 25.65
N GLY A 264 1.55 -47.34 24.85
CA GLY A 264 1.65 -48.57 24.04
C GLY A 264 1.59 -49.85 24.89
N ARG A 265 2.21 -49.87 26.07
CA ARG A 265 2.08 -51.01 27.01
C ARG A 265 0.64 -51.19 27.49
N LYS A 266 -0.03 -50.11 27.88
CA LYS A 266 -1.42 -50.18 28.34
C LYS A 266 -2.35 -50.69 27.24
N THR A 267 -2.19 -50.24 26.00
CA THR A 267 -3.06 -50.66 24.88
C THR A 267 -2.85 -52.14 24.54
N VAL A 268 -1.62 -52.64 24.62
CA VAL A 268 -1.32 -54.07 24.45
C VAL A 268 -1.81 -54.91 25.64
N GLU A 269 -1.64 -54.44 26.88
CA GLU A 269 -2.12 -55.12 28.10
C GLU A 269 -3.66 -55.20 28.16
N PHE A 270 -4.38 -54.13 27.78
CA PHE A 270 -5.84 -54.11 27.78
C PHE A 270 -6.44 -54.96 26.65
N SER A 271 -5.66 -55.27 25.62
CA SER A 271 -6.03 -56.12 24.50
C SER A 271 -5.73 -57.61 24.73
N ALA A 272 -5.01 -57.97 25.81
CA ALA A 272 -4.77 -59.36 26.16
C ALA A 272 -6.03 -59.97 26.79
N PRO A 273 -6.59 -61.08 26.28
CA PRO A 273 -7.77 -61.69 26.86
C PRO A 273 -7.45 -62.23 28.25
N THR A 274 -8.12 -61.69 29.27
CA THR A 274 -8.07 -62.15 30.65
C THR A 274 -8.50 -63.62 30.72
N ARG A 275 -7.53 -64.52 30.85
CA ARG A 275 -7.77 -65.97 30.95
C ARG A 275 -8.42 -66.28 32.31
N VAL A 276 -9.73 -66.54 32.32
CA VAL A 276 -10.46 -67.20 33.42
C VAL A 276 -10.58 -68.68 33.10
#